data_AF-A0A661Q222-F1
#
_entry.id   AF-A0A661Q222-F1
#
_cell.length_a   1.000
_cell.length_b   1.000
_cell.length_c   1.000
_cell.angle_alpha   90.00
_cell.angle_beta   90.00
_cell.angle_gamma   90.00
#
_symmetry.space_group_name_H-M   'P 1'
#
loop_
_entity.id
_entity.type
_entity.pdbx_description
1 polymer ?
#
loop_
_entity_poly.entity_id
_entity_poly.type
_entity_poly.pdbx_seq_one_letter_code
_entity_poly.pdbx_strand_id
1 'polypeptide(L)'
;MRNRNNRRLIFWSRIVQGVFTGRSIIVCLVGLLLLGGIFLLFSLSSQKSVPQLVGESSSLAASSAASGPAAAAGCVWQNPFNPAEHSDLFPKKFFTTLPFSSVLDEVTVADQKIKVITTLDEALQFKLIKLLKRYHPLLGAGIVIDLQTGAVEAMSDFRHADDNGSILPEECGNLCLVSEFPAASLFKIVTAYGVLDKKKVTRKTHYPVVGRHHTLYKYQLGLGKSRYRYRPEDISFEKAFARSVNPVFGKFGIDFFSADELVGLAESFAFNHPLKFDQPVVASRVAMPQSKFQQAETSSGFIKTTTLSPLHAALLAGAPLVADNLPQPYFIRRVVAENGAEIYYHQPQKCDFQLHDKNACHELTAMMRATVKYGTARKSFRDVRRRRAFRKLDVGGKTGSLDMPVCGNRCEWFAGFGKNPKTGKMVAVAVVLVHGDKRTISSGYIASELIAGSLIK
;
A
#
# COMPACT_ATOMS: atom_id res chain seq x y z
N MET A 1 -43.23 -9.86 -35.30
CA MET A 1 -44.46 -9.09 -35.61
C MET A 1 -44.68 -8.04 -34.54
N ARG A 2 -44.95 -6.79 -34.97
CA ARG A 2 -45.54 -5.58 -34.33
C ARG A 2 -45.65 -5.51 -32.78
N ASN A 3 -45.40 -4.36 -32.13
CA ASN A 3 -45.96 -3.06 -32.50
C ASN A 3 -45.16 -1.82 -32.04
N ARG A 4 -45.21 -0.79 -32.89
CA ARG A 4 -44.78 0.61 -32.69
C ARG A 4 -45.93 1.39 -32.01
N ASN A 5 -45.61 2.39 -31.20
CA ASN A 5 -46.16 3.76 -31.26
C ASN A 5 -45.75 4.57 -30.02
N ASN A 6 -44.89 5.57 -30.21
CA ASN A 6 -45.18 6.95 -29.83
C ASN A 6 -44.01 7.87 -30.22
N ARG A 7 -44.24 8.60 -31.31
CA ARG A 7 -43.47 9.77 -31.72
C ARG A 7 -44.51 10.88 -31.93
N ARG A 8 -44.16 12.09 -31.52
CA ARG A 8 -44.67 13.39 -32.01
C ARG A 8 -45.99 13.90 -31.40
N LEU A 9 -45.81 14.65 -30.32
CA LEU A 9 -46.57 15.82 -29.87
C LEU A 9 -45.71 16.31 -28.69
N ILE A 10 -44.81 17.29 -28.78
CA ILE A 10 -45.04 18.70 -29.09
C ILE A 10 -43.67 19.27 -29.49
N PHE A 11 -43.51 19.57 -30.77
CA PHE A 11 -42.49 20.45 -31.33
C PHE A 11 -43.28 21.28 -32.34
N TRP A 12 -43.06 22.60 -32.36
CA TRP A 12 -43.78 23.65 -33.11
C TRP A 12 -44.80 24.48 -32.33
N SER A 13 -44.30 25.35 -31.46
CA SER A 13 -44.76 26.74 -31.46
C SER A 13 -43.58 27.71 -31.66
N ARG A 14 -43.43 28.11 -32.93
CA ARG A 14 -43.13 29.47 -33.42
C ARG A 14 -41.76 30.10 -33.09
N ILE A 15 -40.84 29.93 -34.06
CA ILE A 15 -39.86 30.95 -34.47
C ILE A 15 -40.30 31.48 -35.85
N VAL A 16 -40.69 32.75 -35.94
CA VAL A 16 -40.50 33.72 -37.05
C VAL A 16 -40.80 35.07 -36.37
N GLN A 17 -39.96 36.11 -36.29
CA GLN A 17 -39.21 36.87 -37.29
C GLN A 17 -38.12 37.67 -36.53
N GLY A 18 -36.85 37.61 -36.91
CA GLY A 18 -36.13 38.71 -37.60
C GLY A 18 -34.70 38.76 -37.03
N VAL A 19 -33.67 38.27 -37.73
CA VAL A 19 -32.86 38.93 -38.77
C VAL A 19 -32.32 40.30 -38.32
N PHE A 20 -31.01 40.38 -38.02
CA PHE A 20 -30.03 41.11 -38.83
C PHE A 20 -28.59 40.80 -38.38
N THR A 21 -27.76 40.44 -39.36
CA THR A 21 -26.30 40.27 -39.33
C THR A 21 -25.63 41.54 -39.87
N GLY A 22 -24.41 41.88 -39.41
CA GLY A 22 -23.59 42.87 -40.10
C GLY A 22 -22.22 43.12 -39.46
N ARG A 23 -21.15 42.85 -40.23
CA ARG A 23 -19.73 43.15 -39.95
C ARG A 23 -19.35 44.54 -40.46
N SER A 24 -18.23 45.04 -39.91
CA SER A 24 -17.17 45.86 -40.56
C SER A 24 -17.10 47.36 -40.23
N ILE A 25 -15.86 47.85 -40.29
CA ILE A 25 -15.35 49.26 -40.36
C ILE A 25 -15.07 49.86 -38.97
N ILE A 26 -13.94 50.52 -38.62
CA ILE A 26 -12.55 50.70 -39.11
C ILE A 26 -11.91 51.73 -38.13
N VAL A 27 -10.62 51.54 -37.77
CA VAL A 27 -9.59 52.60 -37.51
C VAL A 27 -9.58 53.44 -36.20
N CYS A 28 -8.32 53.79 -35.80
CA CYS A 28 -7.80 54.69 -34.76
C CYS A 28 -7.72 54.12 -33.32
N LEU A 29 -6.60 54.05 -32.60
CA LEU A 29 -5.22 54.61 -32.62
C LEU A 29 -4.33 53.61 -31.84
N VAL A 30 -3.16 53.12 -32.31
CA VAL A 30 -1.82 53.74 -32.31
C VAL A 30 -1.38 54.33 -30.97
N GLY A 31 -0.30 53.80 -30.38
CA GLY A 31 0.53 54.59 -29.45
C GLY A 31 1.43 53.82 -28.47
N LEU A 32 2.70 53.62 -28.86
CA LEU A 32 3.91 53.32 -28.05
C LEU A 32 4.12 51.91 -27.47
N LEU A 33 4.96 51.06 -28.11
CA LEU A 33 6.45 50.93 -28.02
C LEU A 33 6.86 50.04 -26.82
N LEU A 34 7.23 48.75 -26.93
CA LEU A 34 8.33 48.06 -27.65
C LEU A 34 9.76 48.58 -27.36
N LEU A 35 10.57 47.63 -26.82
CA LEU A 35 12.02 47.40 -26.99
C LEU A 35 12.99 48.31 -26.19
N GLY A 36 14.13 47.85 -25.67
CA GLY A 36 14.85 46.56 -25.72
C GLY A 36 15.72 46.44 -24.45
N GLY A 37 16.59 45.46 -24.22
CA GLY A 37 17.19 44.43 -25.05
C GLY A 37 18.47 43.93 -24.35
N ILE A 38 18.49 42.65 -24.01
CA ILE A 38 19.55 41.61 -24.13
C ILE A 38 21.05 42.03 -24.10
N PHE A 39 21.85 41.42 -23.18
CA PHE A 39 23.07 40.57 -23.40
C PHE A 39 23.84 40.38 -22.07
N LEU A 40 23.89 39.19 -21.44
CA LEU A 40 24.83 38.04 -21.57
C LEU A 40 26.25 38.24 -20.97
N LEU A 41 26.54 37.38 -19.96
CA LEU A 41 27.71 36.49 -19.79
C LEU A 41 28.79 36.71 -18.69
N PHE A 42 29.15 35.54 -18.13
CA PHE A 42 30.37 35.09 -17.42
C PHE A 42 30.55 35.34 -15.90
N SER A 43 30.21 34.27 -15.15
CA SER A 43 31.10 33.46 -14.28
C SER A 43 31.96 34.13 -13.21
N LEU A 44 31.78 33.75 -11.94
CA LEU A 44 32.72 32.90 -11.20
C LEU A 44 32.31 32.70 -9.73
N SER A 45 32.67 31.52 -9.25
CA SER A 45 32.63 31.00 -7.89
C SER A 45 33.12 31.96 -6.80
N SER A 46 32.45 31.96 -5.65
CA SER A 46 33.11 31.72 -4.36
C SER A 46 32.05 31.47 -3.27
N GLN A 47 31.67 30.21 -3.08
CA GLN A 47 31.01 29.79 -1.85
C GLN A 47 32.06 29.80 -0.73
N LYS A 48 31.80 30.60 0.31
CA LYS A 48 32.62 30.62 1.52
C LYS A 48 32.50 29.27 2.23
N SER A 49 33.64 28.60 2.31
CA SER A 49 33.95 27.46 3.16
C SER A 49 33.81 27.83 4.64
N VAL A 50 33.02 27.04 5.39
CA VAL A 50 33.08 26.99 6.86
C VAL A 50 33.63 25.61 7.23
N PRO A 51 34.67 25.49 8.07
CA PRO A 51 35.40 24.24 8.26
C PRO A 51 34.60 23.18 9.02
N GLN A 52 34.65 21.97 8.48
CA GLN A 52 34.41 20.72 9.20
C GLN A 52 35.51 20.55 10.26
N LEU A 53 35.13 20.53 11.54
CA LEU A 53 36.00 20.01 12.60
C LEU A 53 35.81 18.50 12.65
N VAL A 54 36.75 17.78 12.05
CA VAL A 54 37.02 16.37 12.32
C VAL A 54 37.88 16.32 13.59
N GLY A 55 37.44 15.52 14.54
CA GLY A 55 38.25 15.07 15.66
C GLY A 55 38.00 13.58 15.87
N GLU A 56 38.81 12.75 15.23
CA GLU A 56 38.91 11.32 15.54
C GLU A 56 39.69 11.09 16.83
N SER A 57 39.29 10.02 17.51
CA SER A 57 40.08 9.18 18.43
C SER A 57 40.51 9.76 19.78
N SER A 58 40.03 9.14 20.85
CA SER A 58 40.93 8.35 21.72
C SER A 58 40.14 7.62 22.80
N SER A 59 40.43 6.33 22.90
CA SER A 59 40.04 5.36 23.91
C SER A 59 40.62 5.63 25.31
N LEU A 60 40.00 4.97 26.31
CA LEU A 60 40.52 4.54 27.63
C LEU A 60 40.15 5.38 28.87
N ALA A 61 39.11 4.89 29.55
CA ALA A 61 39.01 4.54 30.98
C ALA A 61 39.80 5.34 32.03
N ALA A 62 39.07 5.91 33.01
CA ALA A 62 39.39 5.82 34.44
C ALA A 62 38.20 6.24 35.34
N SER A 63 37.77 5.28 36.19
CA SER A 63 37.30 5.36 37.58
C SER A 63 36.54 6.60 38.15
N SER A 64 35.32 6.32 38.60
CA SER A 64 34.67 6.67 39.89
C SER A 64 35.28 7.75 40.81
N ALA A 65 34.45 8.73 41.22
CA ALA A 65 33.90 8.82 42.59
C ALA A 65 32.99 10.06 42.81
N ALA A 66 31.78 9.77 43.30
CA ALA A 66 30.78 10.54 44.06
C ALA A 66 30.95 12.06 44.32
N SER A 67 29.88 12.86 44.12
CA SER A 67 28.78 13.05 45.10
C SER A 67 27.88 14.25 44.74
N GLY A 68 26.56 14.07 44.92
CA GLY A 68 25.55 15.14 44.83
C GLY A 68 24.13 14.59 44.60
N PRO A 69 23.26 14.53 45.64
CA PRO A 69 21.91 14.00 45.52
C PRO A 69 20.96 15.11 45.07
N ALA A 70 20.65 15.16 43.78
CA ALA A 70 19.57 15.99 43.25
C ALA A 70 18.93 15.30 42.04
N ALA A 71 17.81 14.64 42.31
CA ALA A 71 16.74 14.35 41.36
C ALA A 71 17.13 13.60 40.06
N ALA A 72 17.59 12.35 40.21
CA ALA A 72 17.28 11.30 39.25
C ALA A 72 15.79 10.92 39.39
N ALA A 73 14.89 11.82 38.98
CA ALA A 73 13.48 11.54 38.86
C ALA A 73 13.25 10.73 37.58
N GLY A 74 13.34 9.40 37.73
CA GLY A 74 12.75 8.34 36.92
C GLY A 74 12.48 8.65 35.43
N CYS A 75 13.50 8.49 34.59
CA CYS A 75 13.25 8.08 33.21
C CYS A 75 13.00 6.56 33.23
N VAL A 76 11.75 6.14 33.02
CA VAL A 76 11.31 4.74 33.10
C VAL A 76 11.81 3.92 31.91
N TRP A 77 12.13 4.57 30.79
CA TRP A 77 12.69 3.96 29.59
C TRP A 77 14.08 4.53 29.28
N GLN A 78 15.11 3.93 29.86
CA GLN A 78 16.51 4.18 29.47
C GLN A 78 16.99 3.24 28.35
N ASN A 79 16.16 2.27 27.97
CA ASN A 79 16.49 1.26 26.97
C ASN A 79 16.02 1.67 25.57
N PRO A 80 16.74 1.27 24.51
CA PRO A 80 16.27 1.44 23.13
C PRO A 80 14.96 0.67 22.90
N PHE A 81 14.11 1.23 22.05
CA PHE A 81 12.81 0.70 21.63
C PHE A 81 12.81 -0.84 21.42
N ASN A 82 12.08 -1.59 22.24
CA ASN A 82 11.99 -3.06 22.17
C ASN A 82 10.56 -3.53 21.82
N PRO A 83 10.31 -4.04 20.59
CA PRO A 83 8.99 -4.49 20.17
C PRO A 83 8.39 -5.62 21.03
N ALA A 84 9.23 -6.49 21.61
CA ALA A 84 8.75 -7.58 22.45
C ALA A 84 8.14 -7.04 23.75
N GLU A 85 8.86 -6.15 24.45
CA GLU A 85 8.38 -5.49 25.67
C GLU A 85 7.13 -4.63 25.41
N HIS A 86 7.08 -3.96 24.25
CA HIS A 86 5.92 -3.16 23.86
C HIS A 86 4.68 -3.99 23.55
N SER A 87 4.84 -5.26 23.18
CA SER A 87 3.70 -6.14 22.95
C SER A 87 2.91 -6.40 24.23
N ASP A 88 3.60 -6.42 25.38
CA ASP A 88 3.01 -6.68 26.69
C ASP A 88 2.24 -5.47 27.25
N LEU A 89 2.38 -4.28 26.64
CA LEU A 89 1.62 -3.08 27.01
C LEU A 89 0.13 -3.19 26.70
N PHE A 90 -0.25 -4.09 25.79
CA PHE A 90 -1.60 -4.16 25.25
C PHE A 90 -2.32 -5.41 25.77
N PRO A 91 -3.59 -5.29 26.19
CA PRO A 91 -4.36 -6.46 26.57
C PRO A 91 -4.50 -7.42 25.39
N LYS A 92 -4.63 -8.71 25.68
CA LYS A 92 -5.00 -9.71 24.67
C LYS A 92 -6.24 -9.22 23.92
N LYS A 93 -6.23 -9.30 22.59
CA LYS A 93 -7.34 -8.86 21.71
C LYS A 93 -7.62 -7.34 21.72
N PHE A 94 -6.65 -6.51 22.10
CA PHE A 94 -6.74 -5.04 22.00
C PHE A 94 -7.27 -4.57 20.63
N PHE A 95 -6.74 -5.12 19.54
CA PHE A 95 -7.09 -4.72 18.17
C PHE A 95 -8.46 -5.21 17.68
N THR A 96 -9.20 -6.04 18.44
CA THR A 96 -10.44 -6.69 17.97
C THR A 96 -11.65 -6.49 18.88
N THR A 97 -11.44 -5.86 20.03
CA THR A 97 -12.45 -5.66 21.08
C THR A 97 -13.26 -4.38 20.85
N LEU A 98 -14.55 -4.43 21.17
CA LEU A 98 -15.47 -3.29 21.17
C LEU A 98 -16.17 -3.20 22.54
N PRO A 99 -16.44 -2.00 23.10
CA PRO A 99 -16.02 -0.69 22.59
C PRO A 99 -14.49 -0.56 22.53
N PHE A 100 -13.99 0.25 21.60
CA PHE A 100 -12.55 0.43 21.38
C PHE A 100 -12.13 1.83 21.85
N SER A 101 -11.02 1.90 22.57
CA SER A 101 -10.36 3.14 22.98
C SER A 101 -8.96 3.19 22.40
N SER A 102 -8.58 4.33 21.84
CA SER A 102 -7.22 4.60 21.36
C SER A 102 -6.23 4.89 22.50
N VAL A 103 -6.73 5.01 23.74
CA VAL A 103 -5.99 5.34 24.95
C VAL A 103 -6.20 4.22 25.99
N LEU A 104 -5.10 3.77 26.59
CA LEU A 104 -5.08 2.86 27.74
C LEU A 104 -4.61 3.66 28.96
N ASP A 105 -5.50 3.96 29.90
CA ASP A 105 -5.23 4.90 31.01
C ASP A 105 -4.53 4.27 32.22
N GLU A 106 -4.46 2.94 32.33
CA GLU A 106 -3.91 2.24 33.51
C GLU A 106 -3.21 0.93 33.12
N VAL A 107 -2.12 1.01 32.35
CA VAL A 107 -1.25 -0.15 32.12
C VAL A 107 -0.21 -0.20 33.25
N THR A 108 -0.06 -1.33 33.93
CA THR A 108 0.97 -1.49 34.97
C THR A 108 2.20 -2.18 34.37
N VAL A 109 3.35 -1.52 34.39
CA VAL A 109 4.64 -2.07 33.94
C VAL A 109 5.67 -1.83 35.04
N ALA A 110 6.31 -2.89 35.52
CA ALA A 110 7.31 -2.82 36.61
C ALA A 110 6.80 -2.00 37.82
N ASP A 111 5.58 -2.30 38.27
CA ASP A 111 4.87 -1.62 39.38
C ASP A 111 4.56 -0.13 39.18
N GLN A 112 4.70 0.39 37.97
CA GLN A 112 4.31 1.77 37.62
C GLN A 112 3.09 1.80 36.72
N LYS A 113 2.15 2.68 37.06
CA LYS A 113 1.01 2.98 36.18
C LYS A 113 1.45 3.92 35.07
N ILE A 114 1.16 3.52 33.85
CA ILE A 114 1.42 4.31 32.65
C ILE A 114 0.15 4.42 31.80
N LYS A 115 0.07 5.53 31.07
CA LYS A 115 -0.93 5.79 30.06
C LYS A 115 -0.32 5.62 28.68
N VAL A 116 -0.88 4.73 27.87
CA VAL A 116 -0.44 4.48 26.50
C VAL A 116 -1.42 5.12 25.53
N ILE A 117 -0.93 6.00 24.67
CA ILE A 117 -1.73 6.70 23.65
C ILE A 117 -1.32 6.17 22.28
N THR A 118 -2.28 5.63 21.53
CA THR A 118 -2.04 5.08 20.19
C THR A 118 -2.35 6.08 19.08
N THR A 119 -2.04 5.72 17.84
CA THR A 119 -2.44 6.46 16.64
C THR A 119 -3.77 5.99 16.04
N LEU A 120 -4.39 4.96 16.62
CA LEU A 120 -5.58 4.33 16.07
C LEU A 120 -6.77 5.29 16.14
N ASP A 121 -7.42 5.52 15.00
CA ASP A 121 -8.66 6.30 14.90
C ASP A 121 -9.83 5.42 15.32
N GLU A 122 -10.50 5.77 16.42
CA GLU A 122 -11.53 4.93 17.03
C GLU A 122 -12.70 4.63 16.09
N ALA A 123 -13.10 5.59 15.25
CA ALA A 123 -14.18 5.41 14.30
C ALA A 123 -13.78 4.47 13.14
N LEU A 124 -12.55 4.59 12.65
CA LEU A 124 -12.00 3.73 11.61
C LEU A 124 -11.74 2.32 12.13
N GLN A 125 -11.20 2.19 13.34
CA GLN A 125 -10.98 0.93 14.04
C GLN A 125 -12.31 0.21 14.29
N PHE A 126 -13.32 0.91 14.81
CA PHE A 126 -14.68 0.37 14.98
C PHE A 126 -15.25 -0.14 13.66
N LYS A 127 -15.11 0.65 12.58
CA LYS A 127 -15.59 0.25 11.25
C LYS A 127 -14.89 -1.02 10.77
N LEU A 128 -13.58 -1.13 10.91
CA LEU A 128 -12.82 -2.30 10.49
C LEU A 128 -13.28 -3.55 11.25
N ILE A 129 -13.32 -3.49 12.59
CA ILE A 129 -13.77 -4.60 13.44
C ILE A 129 -15.19 -5.03 13.04
N LYS A 130 -16.10 -4.06 12.87
CA LYS A 130 -17.49 -4.32 12.50
C LYS A 130 -17.61 -4.98 11.13
N LEU A 131 -16.81 -4.56 10.14
CA LEU A 131 -16.83 -5.15 8.79
C LEU A 131 -16.31 -6.59 8.82
N LEU A 132 -15.18 -6.85 9.48
CA LEU A 132 -14.64 -8.20 9.59
C LEU A 132 -15.62 -9.14 10.31
N LYS A 133 -16.17 -8.70 11.46
CA LYS A 133 -17.20 -9.46 12.18
C LYS A 133 -18.43 -9.68 11.32
N ARG A 134 -18.99 -8.66 10.68
CA ARG A 134 -20.23 -8.77 9.88
C ARG A 134 -20.13 -9.82 8.78
N TYR A 135 -19.01 -9.87 8.08
CA TYR A 135 -18.86 -10.73 6.91
C TYR A 135 -18.29 -12.11 7.23
N HIS A 136 -17.86 -12.37 8.47
CA HIS A 136 -17.47 -13.69 8.98
C HIS A 136 -16.59 -14.50 8.00
N PRO A 137 -15.44 -13.97 7.52
CA PRO A 137 -14.48 -14.78 6.77
C PRO A 137 -13.88 -15.84 7.72
N LEU A 138 -13.28 -16.91 7.19
CA LEU A 138 -12.56 -17.86 8.05
C LEU A 138 -11.38 -17.20 8.75
N LEU A 139 -10.62 -16.38 8.00
CA LEU A 139 -9.62 -15.46 8.52
C LEU A 139 -9.80 -14.10 7.85
N GLY A 140 -9.58 -13.03 8.58
CA GLY A 140 -9.56 -11.68 8.03
C GLY A 140 -8.56 -10.80 8.74
N ALA A 141 -7.88 -9.93 8.02
CA ALA A 141 -7.02 -8.91 8.60
C ALA A 141 -7.04 -7.66 7.74
N GLY A 142 -6.98 -6.50 8.40
CA GLY A 142 -6.97 -5.21 7.73
C GLY A 142 -6.09 -4.20 8.47
N ILE A 143 -5.40 -3.36 7.69
CA ILE A 143 -4.57 -2.29 8.23
C ILE A 143 -4.66 -1.04 7.35
N VAL A 144 -4.63 0.14 7.98
CA VAL A 144 -4.58 1.46 7.34
C VAL A 144 -3.40 2.24 7.91
N ILE A 145 -2.55 2.78 7.05
CA ILE A 145 -1.35 3.54 7.42
C ILE A 145 -1.43 4.92 6.77
N ASP A 146 -1.24 5.98 7.55
CA ASP A 146 -1.01 7.33 7.04
C ASP A 146 0.39 7.40 6.40
N LEU A 147 0.44 7.73 5.10
CA LEU A 147 1.67 7.76 4.32
C LEU A 147 2.48 9.05 4.46
N GLN A 148 2.00 10.02 5.24
CA GLN A 148 2.77 11.22 5.58
C GLN A 148 3.55 11.03 6.87
N THR A 149 3.00 10.30 7.84
CA THR A 149 3.60 10.15 9.18
C THR A 149 4.07 8.73 9.48
N GLY A 150 3.46 7.71 8.89
CA GLY A 150 3.64 6.31 9.28
C GLY A 150 2.62 5.83 10.33
N ALA A 151 1.73 6.71 10.79
CA ALA A 151 0.74 6.37 11.81
C ALA A 151 -0.23 5.29 11.30
N VAL A 152 -0.36 4.19 12.04
CA VAL A 152 -1.38 3.17 11.81
C VAL A 152 -2.71 3.72 12.34
N GLU A 153 -3.64 4.02 11.43
CA GLU A 153 -4.95 4.59 11.79
C GLU A 153 -5.97 3.51 12.15
N ALA A 154 -5.80 2.30 11.65
CA ALA A 154 -6.61 1.15 12.03
C ALA A 154 -5.84 -0.14 11.78
N MET A 155 -5.96 -1.12 12.67
CA MET A 155 -5.37 -2.45 12.53
C MET A 155 -6.22 -3.45 13.29
N SER A 156 -6.71 -4.49 12.62
CA SER A 156 -7.57 -5.49 13.25
C SER A 156 -7.55 -6.79 12.47
N ASP A 157 -7.73 -7.89 13.18
CA ASP A 157 -7.90 -9.22 12.60
C ASP A 157 -9.18 -9.91 13.10
N PHE A 158 -9.49 -11.03 12.46
CA PHE A 158 -10.63 -11.86 12.72
C PHE A 158 -10.28 -13.31 12.43
N ARG A 159 -10.61 -14.18 13.38
CA ARG A 159 -10.54 -15.64 13.25
C ARG A 159 -11.93 -16.18 13.49
N HIS A 160 -12.45 -16.95 12.53
CA HIS A 160 -13.60 -17.80 12.76
C HIS A 160 -13.10 -19.13 13.30
N ALA A 161 -13.63 -19.57 14.44
CA ALA A 161 -13.51 -20.97 14.83
C ALA A 161 -14.52 -21.75 14.00
N ASP A 162 -14.07 -22.65 13.12
CA ASP A 162 -14.95 -23.64 12.50
C ASP A 162 -14.94 -24.95 13.30
N ASP A 163 -15.72 -25.94 12.85
CA ASP A 163 -15.86 -27.24 13.53
C ASP A 163 -14.53 -28.02 13.64
N ASN A 164 -13.52 -27.66 12.84
CA ASN A 164 -12.18 -28.26 12.85
C ASN A 164 -11.14 -27.39 13.59
N GLY A 165 -11.56 -26.28 14.22
CA GLY A 165 -10.70 -25.36 14.95
C GLY A 165 -10.36 -24.09 14.16
N SER A 166 -9.27 -23.41 14.54
CA SER A 166 -8.79 -22.20 13.86
C SER A 166 -7.71 -22.53 12.84
N ILE A 167 -7.89 -22.12 11.57
CA ILE A 167 -6.89 -22.33 10.49
C ILE A 167 -5.50 -21.83 10.88
N LEU A 168 -5.46 -20.63 11.47
CA LEU A 168 -4.27 -20.06 12.09
C LEU A 168 -4.64 -19.77 13.55
N PRO A 169 -4.01 -20.46 14.51
CA PRO A 169 -4.41 -20.34 15.90
C PRO A 169 -3.95 -19.00 16.50
N GLU A 170 -4.42 -18.66 17.71
CA GLU A 170 -4.16 -17.35 18.33
C GLU A 170 -2.68 -17.17 18.70
N GLU A 171 -1.95 -18.27 18.89
CA GLU A 171 -0.51 -18.33 19.20
C GLU A 171 0.36 -17.80 18.06
N CYS A 172 -0.17 -17.76 16.83
CA CYS A 172 0.52 -17.10 15.72
C CYS A 172 0.63 -15.57 15.93
N GLY A 173 -0.15 -14.99 16.86
CA GLY A 173 -0.18 -13.55 17.10
C GLY A 173 -1.13 -12.81 16.16
N ASN A 174 -1.07 -11.47 16.13
CA ASN A 174 -1.96 -10.66 15.30
C ASN A 174 -1.78 -10.97 13.80
N LEU A 175 -2.84 -11.36 13.09
CA LEU A 175 -2.77 -11.71 11.67
C LEU A 175 -2.27 -10.57 10.77
N CYS A 176 -2.30 -9.32 11.25
CA CYS A 176 -1.72 -8.19 10.52
C CYS A 176 -0.18 -8.23 10.44
N LEU A 177 0.47 -8.97 11.35
CA LEU A 177 1.92 -8.98 11.56
C LEU A 177 2.59 -10.31 11.19
N VAL A 178 1.81 -11.35 10.91
CA VAL A 178 2.30 -12.68 10.50
C VAL A 178 2.45 -12.79 8.99
N SER A 179 3.41 -13.59 8.53
CA SER A 179 3.65 -13.84 7.11
C SER A 179 3.19 -15.23 6.66
N GLU A 180 1.90 -15.52 6.85
CA GLU A 180 1.29 -16.83 6.53
C GLU A 180 0.44 -16.82 5.25
N PHE A 181 0.10 -15.64 4.76
CA PHE A 181 -0.75 -15.50 3.59
C PHE A 181 0.10 -15.48 2.32
N PRO A 182 -0.25 -16.24 1.26
CA PRO A 182 0.47 -16.18 0.01
C PRO A 182 0.35 -14.76 -0.58
N ALA A 183 1.46 -14.15 -0.98
CA ALA A 183 1.50 -12.81 -1.57
C ALA A 183 0.62 -12.72 -2.83
N ALA A 184 0.48 -13.86 -3.53
CA ALA A 184 -0.29 -13.98 -4.75
C ALA A 184 0.10 -12.87 -5.76
N SER A 185 -0.85 -12.41 -6.57
CA SER A 185 -0.61 -11.31 -7.53
C SER A 185 -0.29 -9.94 -6.92
N LEU A 186 -0.14 -9.78 -5.60
CA LEU A 186 0.46 -8.56 -5.04
C LEU A 186 1.95 -8.46 -5.38
N PHE A 187 2.66 -9.59 -5.54
CA PHE A 187 4.06 -9.61 -5.95
C PHE A 187 4.30 -8.95 -7.32
N LYS A 188 3.26 -8.83 -8.16
CA LYS A 188 3.31 -8.07 -9.41
C LYS A 188 3.61 -6.59 -9.21
N ILE A 189 3.44 -6.02 -8.01
CA ILE A 189 3.89 -4.66 -7.68
C ILE A 189 5.43 -4.61 -7.76
N VAL A 190 6.10 -5.55 -7.09
CA VAL A 190 7.57 -5.71 -7.09
C VAL A 190 8.06 -5.94 -8.51
N THR A 191 7.52 -6.94 -9.22
CA THR A 191 7.92 -7.22 -10.61
C THR A 191 7.65 -6.04 -11.53
N ALA A 192 6.52 -5.35 -11.40
CA ALA A 192 6.22 -4.20 -12.26
C ALA A 192 7.20 -3.05 -12.04
N TYR A 193 7.51 -2.72 -10.79
CA TYR A 193 8.51 -1.71 -10.46
C TYR A 193 9.86 -2.08 -11.08
N GLY A 194 10.34 -3.30 -10.88
CA GLY A 194 11.63 -3.74 -11.44
C GLY A 194 11.68 -3.68 -12.97
N VAL A 195 10.57 -3.97 -13.67
CA VAL A 195 10.53 -3.85 -15.13
C VAL A 195 10.59 -2.40 -15.57
N LEU A 196 9.82 -1.52 -14.93
CA LEU A 196 9.83 -0.09 -15.23
C LEU A 196 11.21 0.53 -14.96
N ASP A 197 11.81 0.20 -13.81
CA ASP A 197 13.11 0.71 -13.41
C ASP A 197 14.24 0.15 -14.27
N LYS A 198 14.30 -1.18 -14.47
CA LYS A 198 15.40 -1.80 -15.23
C LYS A 198 15.32 -1.55 -16.73
N LYS A 199 14.12 -1.59 -17.32
CA LYS A 199 13.93 -1.51 -18.78
C LYS A 199 13.55 -0.12 -19.26
N LYS A 200 13.25 0.82 -18.34
CA LYS A 200 12.81 2.18 -18.64
C LYS A 200 11.65 2.22 -19.67
N VAL A 201 10.80 1.19 -19.63
CA VAL A 201 9.58 1.10 -20.44
C VAL A 201 8.46 1.91 -19.79
N THR A 202 7.37 2.15 -20.52
CA THR A 202 6.20 2.86 -19.98
C THR A 202 5.04 1.89 -19.77
N ARG A 203 4.01 2.29 -19.02
CA ARG A 203 2.78 1.49 -18.88
C ARG A 203 2.04 1.29 -20.22
N LYS A 204 2.36 2.07 -21.25
CA LYS A 204 1.80 1.97 -22.60
C LYS A 204 2.54 0.97 -23.49
N THR A 205 3.71 0.47 -23.08
CA THR A 205 4.42 -0.59 -23.81
C THR A 205 3.54 -1.83 -23.88
N HIS A 206 3.46 -2.44 -25.06
CA HIS A 206 2.61 -3.61 -25.32
C HIS A 206 3.42 -4.90 -25.29
N TYR A 207 2.77 -5.98 -24.86
CA TYR A 207 3.37 -7.30 -24.76
C TYR A 207 2.39 -8.37 -25.29
N PRO A 208 2.89 -9.36 -26.04
CA PRO A 208 2.05 -10.44 -26.55
C PRO A 208 1.68 -11.43 -25.45
N VAL A 209 0.38 -11.75 -25.34
CA VAL A 209 -0.16 -12.78 -24.45
C VAL A 209 -0.93 -13.83 -25.26
N VAL A 210 -0.80 -15.09 -24.85
CA VAL A 210 -1.53 -16.22 -25.42
C VAL A 210 -2.29 -16.98 -24.33
N GLY A 211 -3.44 -17.53 -24.68
CA GLY A 211 -4.27 -18.32 -23.77
C GLY A 211 -4.96 -17.48 -22.70
N ARG A 212 -5.31 -18.11 -21.57
CA ARG A 212 -6.06 -17.46 -20.49
C ARG A 212 -5.16 -16.57 -19.64
N HIS A 213 -5.70 -15.42 -19.18
CA HIS A 213 -4.95 -14.43 -18.41
C HIS A 213 -4.51 -14.90 -17.02
N HIS A 214 -5.25 -15.81 -16.41
CA HIS A 214 -5.04 -16.21 -15.01
C HIS A 214 -4.45 -17.63 -14.87
N THR A 215 -3.91 -18.18 -15.95
CA THR A 215 -3.16 -19.43 -15.97
C THR A 215 -1.68 -19.15 -16.18
N LEU A 216 -0.83 -20.12 -15.87
CA LEU A 216 0.61 -20.02 -16.11
C LEU A 216 1.14 -21.34 -16.68
N TYR A 217 0.82 -21.64 -17.94
CA TYR A 217 1.32 -22.84 -18.60
C TYR A 217 2.67 -22.59 -19.28
N LYS A 218 3.52 -23.62 -19.36
CA LYS A 218 4.84 -23.55 -20.03
C LYS A 218 4.78 -22.96 -21.45
N TYR A 219 3.76 -23.31 -22.24
CA TYR A 219 3.61 -22.75 -23.59
C TYR A 219 3.31 -21.24 -23.61
N GLN A 220 2.68 -20.70 -22.55
CA GLN A 220 2.40 -19.25 -22.46
C GLN A 220 3.70 -18.45 -22.22
N LEU A 221 4.73 -19.14 -21.73
CA LEU A 221 6.06 -18.63 -21.38
C LEU A 221 7.12 -18.93 -22.45
N GLY A 222 6.77 -19.61 -23.54
CA GLY A 222 7.74 -20.08 -24.54
C GLY A 222 8.61 -21.26 -24.09
N LEU A 223 8.31 -21.87 -22.93
CA LEU A 223 9.03 -23.01 -22.36
C LEU A 223 8.48 -24.38 -22.83
N GLY A 224 7.62 -24.38 -23.86
CA GLY A 224 7.01 -25.60 -24.37
C GLY A 224 6.06 -25.34 -25.54
N LYS A 225 5.61 -26.42 -26.19
CA LYS A 225 4.67 -26.36 -27.32
C LYS A 225 3.22 -26.42 -26.82
N SER A 226 2.35 -25.63 -27.42
CA SER A 226 0.90 -25.72 -27.19
C SER A 226 0.29 -26.77 -28.11
N ARG A 227 -0.68 -27.56 -27.60
CA ARG A 227 -1.53 -28.42 -28.44
C ARG A 227 -2.55 -27.64 -29.27
N TYR A 228 -2.79 -26.39 -28.91
CA TYR A 228 -3.76 -25.49 -29.55
C TYR A 228 -3.06 -24.31 -30.21
N ARG A 229 -3.58 -23.86 -31.36
CA ARG A 229 -3.14 -22.61 -32.01
C ARG A 229 -3.91 -21.43 -31.42
N TYR A 230 -3.27 -20.68 -30.53
CA TYR A 230 -3.79 -19.41 -30.03
C TYR A 230 -3.29 -18.26 -30.89
N ARG A 231 -4.17 -17.33 -31.27
CA ARG A 231 -3.74 -16.03 -31.78
C ARG A 231 -3.28 -15.17 -30.60
N PRO A 232 -2.05 -14.64 -30.59
CA PRO A 232 -1.62 -13.72 -29.55
C PRO A 232 -2.51 -12.47 -29.51
N GLU A 233 -2.95 -12.08 -28.31
CA GLU A 233 -3.47 -10.72 -28.06
C GLU A 233 -2.27 -9.85 -27.70
N ASP A 234 -2.23 -8.63 -28.23
CA ASP A 234 -1.28 -7.62 -27.79
C ASP A 234 -1.91 -6.73 -26.71
N ILE A 235 -1.26 -6.62 -25.55
CA ILE A 235 -1.81 -5.95 -24.38
C ILE A 235 -0.82 -4.97 -23.77
N SER A 236 -1.26 -3.72 -23.54
CA SER A 236 -0.46 -2.74 -22.80
C SER A 236 -0.11 -3.24 -21.40
N PHE A 237 1.07 -2.87 -20.90
CA PHE A 237 1.51 -3.17 -19.55
C PHE A 237 0.49 -2.74 -18.48
N GLU A 238 -0.11 -1.54 -18.64
CA GLU A 238 -1.17 -1.05 -17.75
C GLU A 238 -2.36 -2.02 -17.67
N LYS A 239 -2.87 -2.46 -18.82
CA LYS A 239 -3.97 -3.43 -18.89
C LYS A 239 -3.54 -4.80 -18.36
N ALA A 240 -2.31 -5.24 -18.61
CA ALA A 240 -1.79 -6.50 -18.08
C ALA A 240 -1.71 -6.48 -16.55
N PHE A 241 -1.23 -5.38 -15.94
CA PHE A 241 -1.21 -5.18 -14.50
C PHE A 241 -2.63 -5.11 -13.91
N ALA A 242 -3.48 -4.24 -14.47
CA ALA A 242 -4.85 -4.00 -14.00
C ALA A 242 -5.75 -5.24 -14.12
N ARG A 243 -5.52 -6.08 -15.14
CA ARG A 243 -6.20 -7.37 -15.32
C ARG A 243 -5.43 -8.55 -14.74
N SER A 244 -4.32 -8.32 -14.06
CA SER A 244 -3.53 -9.35 -13.36
C SER A 244 -3.13 -10.53 -14.25
N VAL A 245 -2.63 -10.26 -15.46
CA VAL A 245 -2.31 -11.26 -16.49
C VAL A 245 -1.04 -12.02 -16.11
N ASN A 246 -1.17 -13.27 -15.64
CA ASN A 246 -0.05 -14.11 -15.19
C ASN A 246 1.02 -14.34 -16.27
N PRO A 247 0.68 -14.69 -17.52
CA PRO A 247 1.70 -14.98 -18.53
C PRO A 247 2.65 -13.82 -18.85
N VAL A 248 2.13 -12.59 -18.86
CA VAL A 248 2.95 -11.38 -19.11
C VAL A 248 3.96 -11.20 -17.99
N PHE A 249 3.52 -11.31 -16.73
CA PHE A 249 4.41 -11.17 -15.58
C PHE A 249 5.37 -12.36 -15.43
N GLY A 250 4.93 -13.57 -15.79
CA GLY A 250 5.81 -14.74 -15.81
C GLY A 250 6.93 -14.60 -16.84
N LYS A 251 6.62 -14.04 -18.02
CA LYS A 251 7.62 -13.68 -19.03
C LYS A 251 8.57 -12.59 -18.54
N PHE A 252 8.07 -11.54 -17.86
CA PHE A 252 8.95 -10.56 -17.25
C PHE A 252 9.97 -11.19 -16.30
N GLY A 253 9.54 -12.14 -15.46
CA GLY A 253 10.43 -12.93 -14.63
C GLY A 253 11.54 -13.58 -15.45
N ILE A 254 11.18 -14.38 -16.46
CA ILE A 254 12.12 -15.18 -17.25
C ILE A 254 13.06 -14.33 -18.11
N ASP A 255 12.51 -13.29 -18.75
CA ASP A 255 13.14 -12.55 -19.84
C ASP A 255 13.97 -11.36 -19.34
N PHE A 256 13.57 -10.76 -18.20
CA PHE A 256 14.17 -9.50 -17.74
C PHE A 256 15.02 -9.63 -16.47
N PHE A 257 14.91 -10.74 -15.75
CA PHE A 257 15.64 -10.96 -14.50
C PHE A 257 16.37 -12.31 -14.52
N SER A 258 17.51 -12.38 -13.85
CA SER A 258 18.02 -13.63 -13.28
C SER A 258 17.21 -14.00 -12.02
N ALA A 259 17.44 -15.20 -11.47
CA ALA A 259 16.82 -15.61 -10.22
C ALA A 259 17.27 -14.70 -9.06
N ASP A 260 18.58 -14.43 -8.97
CA ASP A 260 19.16 -13.53 -7.96
C ASP A 260 18.63 -12.10 -8.08
N GLU A 261 18.53 -11.56 -9.30
CA GLU A 261 17.99 -10.22 -9.52
C GLU A 261 16.52 -10.12 -9.09
N LEU A 262 15.72 -11.17 -9.27
CA LEU A 262 14.32 -11.19 -8.85
C LEU A 262 14.20 -11.24 -7.32
N VAL A 263 15.06 -12.00 -6.64
CA VAL A 263 15.11 -12.07 -5.17
C VAL A 263 15.63 -10.76 -4.59
N GLY A 264 16.75 -10.22 -5.10
CA GLY A 264 17.30 -8.94 -4.66
C GLY A 264 16.33 -7.78 -4.90
N LEU A 265 15.55 -7.83 -5.99
CA LEU A 265 14.45 -6.88 -6.19
C LEU A 265 13.37 -7.03 -5.10
N ALA A 266 12.99 -8.24 -4.71
CA ALA A 266 12.04 -8.43 -3.62
C ALA A 266 12.61 -7.99 -2.25
N GLU A 267 13.90 -8.22 -1.99
CA GLU A 267 14.59 -7.76 -0.79
C GLU A 267 14.67 -6.22 -0.72
N SER A 268 14.78 -5.53 -1.87
CA SER A 268 14.65 -4.07 -1.93
C SER A 268 13.25 -3.54 -1.56
N PHE A 269 12.27 -4.44 -1.49
CA PHE A 269 10.94 -4.18 -0.95
C PHE A 269 10.78 -4.78 0.46
N ALA A 270 11.86 -5.11 1.17
CA ALA A 270 11.86 -5.74 2.51
C ALA A 270 11.29 -7.16 2.60
N PHE A 271 11.18 -7.92 1.49
CA PHE A 271 11.08 -9.37 1.63
C PHE A 271 12.38 -9.93 2.24
N ASN A 272 12.28 -11.02 2.98
CA ASN A 272 13.34 -11.67 3.75
C ASN A 272 13.99 -10.80 4.84
N HIS A 273 13.47 -9.60 5.10
CA HIS A 273 13.91 -8.71 6.16
C HIS A 273 12.76 -8.41 7.14
N PRO A 274 13.03 -8.34 8.46
CA PRO A 274 12.02 -7.90 9.42
C PRO A 274 11.70 -6.41 9.21
N LEU A 275 10.44 -6.03 9.37
CA LEU A 275 10.03 -4.63 9.37
C LEU A 275 10.16 -4.06 10.79
N LYS A 276 10.71 -2.84 10.90
CA LYS A 276 10.67 -2.06 12.13
C LYS A 276 9.23 -1.62 12.41
N PHE A 277 8.71 -2.01 13.56
CA PHE A 277 7.36 -1.72 14.01
C PHE A 277 7.29 -1.87 15.54
N ASP A 278 6.20 -1.41 16.14
CA ASP A 278 6.06 -1.41 17.59
C ASP A 278 5.81 -2.79 18.21
N GLN A 279 5.49 -3.78 17.38
CA GLN A 279 5.38 -5.19 17.77
C GLN A 279 6.23 -6.05 16.82
N PRO A 280 6.68 -7.25 17.24
CA PRO A 280 7.43 -8.15 16.37
C PRO A 280 6.64 -8.47 15.09
N VAL A 281 7.30 -8.29 13.95
CA VAL A 281 6.73 -8.60 12.63
C VAL A 281 7.50 -9.77 12.04
N VAL A 282 6.78 -10.82 11.66
CA VAL A 282 7.39 -11.95 10.95
C VAL A 282 7.77 -11.48 9.55
N ALA A 283 9.05 -11.63 9.20
CA ALA A 283 9.56 -11.24 7.89
C ALA A 283 8.77 -11.94 6.77
N SER A 284 8.40 -11.17 5.75
CA SER A 284 7.78 -11.73 4.54
C SER A 284 8.79 -12.54 3.75
N ARG A 285 8.35 -13.59 3.05
CA ARG A 285 9.28 -14.57 2.48
C ARG A 285 9.21 -14.64 0.97
N VAL A 286 10.38 -14.74 0.34
CA VAL A 286 10.52 -15.14 -1.06
C VAL A 286 11.69 -16.13 -1.16
N ALA A 287 11.43 -17.27 -1.80
CA ALA A 287 12.43 -18.31 -2.00
C ALA A 287 13.16 -18.12 -3.33
N MET A 288 14.43 -18.53 -3.38
CA MET A 288 15.20 -18.56 -4.62
C MET A 288 14.55 -19.51 -5.64
N PRO A 289 14.15 -19.03 -6.84
CA PRO A 289 13.63 -19.90 -7.88
C PRO A 289 14.69 -20.88 -8.41
N GLN A 290 14.35 -22.16 -8.45
CA GLN A 290 15.21 -23.27 -8.90
C GLN A 290 15.07 -23.59 -10.40
N SER A 291 14.15 -22.91 -11.10
CA SER A 291 13.96 -23.08 -12.55
C SER A 291 13.33 -21.84 -13.17
N LYS A 292 13.43 -21.70 -14.50
CA LYS A 292 12.73 -20.65 -15.25
C LYS A 292 11.21 -20.66 -15.03
N PHE A 293 10.61 -21.84 -14.87
CA PHE A 293 9.18 -21.93 -14.60
C PHE A 293 8.84 -21.41 -13.19
N GLN A 294 9.62 -21.80 -12.18
CA GLN A 294 9.44 -21.26 -10.83
C GLN A 294 9.71 -19.76 -10.76
N GLN A 295 10.65 -19.25 -11.55
CA GLN A 295 10.90 -17.81 -11.68
C GLN A 295 9.68 -17.08 -12.25
N ALA A 296 8.99 -17.68 -13.23
CA ALA A 296 7.70 -17.18 -13.73
C ALA A 296 6.58 -17.27 -12.68
N GLU A 297 6.55 -18.33 -11.88
CA GLU A 297 5.59 -18.47 -10.78
C GLU A 297 5.80 -17.36 -9.74
N THR A 298 7.03 -17.13 -9.29
CA THR A 298 7.38 -16.05 -8.34
C THR A 298 7.02 -14.67 -8.90
N SER A 299 7.54 -14.29 -10.08
CA SER A 299 7.29 -12.97 -10.69
C SER A 299 5.83 -12.68 -11.02
N SER A 300 5.05 -13.70 -11.36
CA SER A 300 3.60 -13.55 -11.57
C SER A 300 2.79 -13.58 -10.27
N GLY A 301 3.43 -13.96 -9.15
CA GLY A 301 2.77 -14.20 -7.88
C GLY A 301 1.85 -15.43 -7.92
N PHE A 302 2.14 -16.40 -8.78
CA PHE A 302 1.39 -17.65 -8.90
C PHE A 302 2.13 -18.79 -8.20
N ILE A 303 2.59 -18.52 -6.97
CA ILE A 303 3.31 -19.45 -6.11
C ILE A 303 2.83 -19.30 -4.67
N LYS A 304 2.78 -20.42 -3.93
CA LYS A 304 2.30 -20.46 -2.54
C LYS A 304 3.38 -20.19 -1.49
N THR A 305 4.66 -20.34 -1.85
CA THR A 305 5.81 -20.22 -0.93
C THR A 305 6.25 -18.77 -0.71
N THR A 306 5.81 -17.83 -1.55
CA THR A 306 6.01 -16.40 -1.31
C THR A 306 4.89 -15.89 -0.42
N THR A 307 5.21 -15.52 0.82
CA THR A 307 4.24 -15.09 1.83
C THR A 307 4.44 -13.63 2.23
N LEU A 308 3.37 -13.00 2.71
CA LEU A 308 3.31 -11.56 2.98
C LEU A 308 2.41 -11.28 4.19
N SER A 309 2.85 -10.39 5.08
CA SER A 309 1.99 -9.86 6.16
C SER A 309 1.12 -8.71 5.67
N PRO A 310 -0.10 -8.50 6.21
CA PRO A 310 -0.93 -7.35 5.86
C PRO A 310 -0.24 -5.99 6.10
N LEU A 311 0.55 -5.84 7.16
CA LEU A 311 1.39 -4.64 7.38
C LEU A 311 2.31 -4.40 6.19
N HIS A 312 3.07 -5.42 5.79
CA HIS A 312 3.98 -5.32 4.66
C HIS A 312 3.22 -5.09 3.33
N ALA A 313 2.07 -5.73 3.13
CA ALA A 313 1.23 -5.51 1.96
C ALA A 313 0.76 -4.05 1.82
N ALA A 314 0.45 -3.38 2.93
CA ALA A 314 0.07 -1.96 2.91
C ALA A 314 1.27 -1.08 2.52
N LEU A 315 2.44 -1.30 3.13
CA LEU A 315 3.67 -0.58 2.76
C LEU A 315 4.04 -0.79 1.28
N LEU A 316 3.99 -2.04 0.80
CA LEU A 316 4.24 -2.41 -0.59
C LEU A 316 3.31 -1.64 -1.56
N ALA A 317 2.04 -1.46 -1.18
CA ALA A 317 1.07 -0.72 -2.00
C ALA A 317 1.20 0.80 -1.88
N GLY A 318 1.69 1.30 -0.75
CA GLY A 318 1.92 2.73 -0.51
C GLY A 318 3.21 3.25 -1.14
N ALA A 319 4.26 2.43 -1.17
CA ALA A 319 5.61 2.84 -1.59
C ALA A 319 5.65 3.55 -2.96
N PRO A 320 4.97 3.09 -4.03
CA PRO A 320 5.00 3.79 -5.32
C PRO A 320 4.41 5.21 -5.28
N LEU A 321 3.49 5.48 -4.34
CA LEU A 321 2.87 6.80 -4.20
C LEU A 321 3.81 7.83 -3.57
N VAL A 322 4.70 7.40 -2.68
CA VAL A 322 5.60 8.27 -1.89
C VAL A 322 7.08 8.13 -2.24
N ALA A 323 7.44 7.16 -3.07
CA ALA A 323 8.78 6.91 -3.59
C ALA A 323 9.85 6.76 -2.48
N ASP A 324 10.72 7.77 -2.34
CA ASP A 324 11.85 7.83 -1.40
C ASP A 324 11.49 8.45 -0.03
N ASN A 325 10.19 8.59 0.23
CA ASN A 325 9.65 9.14 1.47
C ASN A 325 8.62 8.20 2.12
N LEU A 326 8.81 6.89 2.02
CA LEU A 326 7.97 5.93 2.75
C LEU A 326 8.27 6.01 4.25
N PRO A 327 7.31 6.40 5.11
CA PRO A 327 7.53 6.47 6.55
C PRO A 327 7.53 5.09 7.20
N GLN A 328 8.29 4.94 8.28
CA GLN A 328 8.25 3.76 9.13
C GLN A 328 6.89 3.68 9.84
N PRO A 329 6.19 2.53 9.77
CA PRO A 329 4.90 2.41 10.42
C PRO A 329 5.05 2.37 11.94
N TYR A 330 4.07 2.94 12.65
CA TYR A 330 3.96 2.89 14.11
C TYR A 330 2.50 3.06 14.54
N PHE A 331 2.14 2.53 15.72
CA PHE A 331 0.86 2.75 16.37
C PHE A 331 0.96 3.25 17.82
N ILE A 332 2.10 3.13 18.49
CA ILE A 332 2.34 3.72 19.82
C ILE A 332 2.77 5.17 19.62
N ARG A 333 1.89 6.11 19.93
CA ARG A 333 2.18 7.54 19.75
C ARG A 333 3.00 8.08 20.91
N ARG A 334 2.54 7.81 22.13
CA ARG A 334 3.09 8.37 23.39
C ARG A 334 2.88 7.39 24.54
N VAL A 335 3.81 7.37 25.48
CA VAL A 335 3.65 6.72 26.79
C VAL A 335 3.91 7.76 27.87
N VAL A 336 2.99 7.88 28.83
CA VAL A 336 3.01 8.91 29.88
C VAL A 336 2.97 8.21 31.24
N ALA A 337 3.83 8.62 32.17
CA ALA A 337 3.84 8.16 33.55
C ALA A 337 2.63 8.68 34.35
N GLU A 338 2.33 8.07 35.49
CA GLU A 338 1.29 8.54 36.41
C GLU A 338 1.47 10.01 36.86
N ASN A 339 2.72 10.45 37.02
CA ASN A 339 3.05 11.84 37.37
C ASN A 339 2.95 12.83 36.18
N GLY A 340 2.53 12.37 35.01
CA GLY A 340 2.39 13.17 33.79
C GLY A 340 3.66 13.31 32.94
N ALA A 341 4.79 12.76 33.37
CA ALA A 341 6.03 12.79 32.59
C ALA A 341 5.91 11.93 31.32
N GLU A 342 6.37 12.45 30.18
CA GLU A 342 6.42 11.69 28.93
C GLU A 342 7.62 10.74 28.96
N ILE A 343 7.34 9.45 28.96
CA ILE A 343 8.35 8.38 28.95
C ILE A 343 8.78 8.05 27.53
N TYR A 344 7.84 8.11 26.58
CA TYR A 344 8.09 7.82 25.17
C TYR A 344 7.25 8.71 24.27
N TYR A 345 7.85 9.14 23.17
CA TYR A 345 7.19 9.81 22.05
C TYR A 345 7.77 9.30 20.74
N HIS A 346 6.91 8.93 19.80
CA HIS A 346 7.35 8.45 18.49
C HIS A 346 8.08 9.55 17.70
N GLN A 347 9.33 9.27 17.33
CA GLN A 347 10.09 10.14 16.44
C GLN A 347 9.90 9.70 14.99
N PRO A 348 9.45 10.60 14.08
CA PRO A 348 9.25 10.26 12.68
C PRO A 348 10.52 9.66 12.04
N GLN A 349 10.37 8.51 11.41
CA GLN A 349 11.44 7.79 10.72
C GLN A 349 10.98 7.35 9.35
N LYS A 350 11.93 7.12 8.44
CA LYS A 350 11.69 6.50 7.14
C LYS A 350 11.87 4.99 7.25
N CYS A 351 11.13 4.22 6.44
CA CYS A 351 11.43 2.81 6.25
C CYS A 351 12.86 2.62 5.73
N ASP A 352 13.49 1.51 6.12
CA ASP A 352 14.81 1.12 5.62
C ASP A 352 14.80 0.84 4.11
N PHE A 353 13.63 0.49 3.55
CA PHE A 353 13.44 0.32 2.11
C PHE A 353 12.73 1.53 1.48
N GLN A 354 13.22 1.96 0.31
CA GLN A 354 12.75 3.14 -0.42
C GLN A 354 12.80 2.88 -1.92
N LEU A 355 11.94 3.57 -2.69
CA LEU A 355 11.94 3.48 -4.15
C LEU A 355 12.51 4.75 -4.78
N HIS A 356 13.65 4.63 -5.46
CA HIS A 356 14.41 5.78 -5.95
C HIS A 356 14.06 6.21 -7.38
N ASP A 357 13.57 5.30 -8.23
CA ASP A 357 13.14 5.68 -9.58
C ASP A 357 11.74 6.31 -9.55
N LYS A 358 11.72 7.65 -9.55
CA LYS A 358 10.49 8.45 -9.55
C LYS A 358 9.61 8.21 -10.78
N ASN A 359 10.19 7.91 -11.94
CA ASN A 359 9.43 7.62 -13.15
C ASN A 359 8.78 6.22 -13.06
N ALA A 360 9.51 5.21 -12.56
CA ALA A 360 8.93 3.90 -12.29
C ALA A 360 7.79 3.98 -11.27
N CYS A 361 7.96 4.75 -10.19
CA CYS A 361 6.91 5.03 -9.21
C CYS A 361 5.68 5.70 -9.86
N HIS A 362 5.89 6.70 -10.73
CA HIS A 362 4.82 7.37 -11.45
C HIS A 362 4.01 6.41 -12.34
N GLU A 363 4.69 5.63 -13.18
CA GLU A 363 4.09 4.67 -14.09
C GLU A 363 3.35 3.56 -13.31
N LEU A 364 3.96 3.02 -12.25
CA LEU A 364 3.34 2.01 -11.39
C LEU A 364 2.10 2.54 -10.68
N THR A 365 2.15 3.75 -10.13
CA THR A 365 1.00 4.40 -9.50
C THR A 365 -0.16 4.56 -10.49
N ALA A 366 0.13 4.91 -11.76
CA ALA A 366 -0.89 4.96 -12.81
C ALA A 366 -1.50 3.58 -13.12
N MET A 367 -0.70 2.52 -13.17
CA MET A 367 -1.19 1.15 -13.33
C MET A 367 -2.04 0.68 -12.14
N MET A 368 -1.67 1.06 -10.92
CA MET A 368 -2.45 0.79 -9.71
C MET A 368 -3.83 1.48 -9.75
N ARG A 369 -3.92 2.72 -10.24
CA ARG A 369 -5.20 3.39 -10.49
C ARG A 369 -6.05 2.64 -11.51
N ALA A 370 -5.44 2.09 -12.56
CA ALA A 370 -6.15 1.32 -13.59
C ALA A 370 -6.83 0.06 -13.00
N THR A 371 -6.22 -0.62 -12.02
CA THR A 371 -6.83 -1.77 -11.31
C THR A 371 -8.19 -1.42 -10.72
N VAL A 372 -8.32 -0.24 -10.10
CA VAL A 372 -9.56 0.24 -9.47
C VAL A 372 -10.51 0.85 -10.52
N LYS A 373 -9.97 1.54 -11.53
CA LYS A 373 -10.78 2.20 -12.56
C LYS A 373 -11.52 1.21 -13.45
N TYR A 374 -10.80 0.22 -14.00
CA TYR A 374 -11.33 -0.72 -14.97
C TYR A 374 -10.82 -2.16 -14.84
N GLY A 375 -9.88 -2.41 -13.92
CA GLY A 375 -9.29 -3.73 -13.67
C GLY A 375 -10.07 -4.61 -12.70
N THR A 376 -9.34 -5.48 -12.01
CA THR A 376 -9.88 -6.51 -11.12
C THR A 376 -10.63 -5.93 -9.90
N ALA A 377 -10.28 -4.73 -9.42
CA ALA A 377 -10.91 -4.11 -8.26
C ALA A 377 -12.13 -3.23 -8.61
N ARG A 378 -12.40 -2.99 -9.91
CA ARG A 378 -13.48 -2.08 -10.35
C ARG A 378 -14.83 -2.34 -9.69
N LYS A 379 -15.22 -3.62 -9.57
CA LYS A 379 -16.52 -4.00 -9.00
C LYS A 379 -16.59 -3.71 -7.50
N SER A 380 -15.51 -4.01 -6.77
CA SER A 380 -15.46 -3.81 -5.30
C SER A 380 -15.54 -2.34 -4.90
N PHE A 381 -15.02 -1.44 -5.73
CA PHE A 381 -15.05 0.01 -5.50
C PHE A 381 -16.30 0.71 -6.06
N ARG A 382 -17.22 -0.02 -6.69
CA ARG A 382 -18.37 0.58 -7.39
C ARG A 382 -19.23 1.43 -6.47
N ASP A 383 -19.53 0.93 -5.27
CA ASP A 383 -20.54 1.53 -4.40
C ASP A 383 -19.99 2.78 -3.69
N VAL A 384 -18.74 2.74 -3.21
CA VAL A 384 -18.08 3.95 -2.68
C VAL A 384 -17.88 5.03 -3.76
N ARG A 385 -17.60 4.66 -5.01
CA ARG A 385 -17.42 5.62 -6.13
C ARG A 385 -18.70 6.40 -6.47
N ARG A 386 -19.87 5.93 -6.05
CA ARG A 386 -21.14 6.66 -6.19
C ARG A 386 -21.24 7.81 -5.18
N ARG A 387 -20.49 7.78 -4.08
CA ARG A 387 -20.44 8.85 -3.07
C ARG A 387 -19.67 10.05 -3.64
N ARG A 388 -20.27 11.25 -3.61
CA ARG A 388 -19.69 12.47 -4.21
C ARG A 388 -18.29 12.79 -3.67
N ALA A 389 -18.07 12.61 -2.38
CA ALA A 389 -16.78 12.87 -1.74
C ALA A 389 -15.68 11.90 -2.21
N PHE A 390 -16.01 10.62 -2.42
CA PHE A 390 -15.06 9.60 -2.87
C PHE A 390 -14.59 9.82 -4.32
N ARG A 391 -15.46 10.38 -5.18
CA ARG A 391 -15.14 10.58 -6.61
C ARG A 391 -13.94 11.49 -6.86
N LYS A 392 -13.58 12.34 -5.88
CA LYS A 392 -12.43 13.25 -5.96
C LYS A 392 -11.14 12.64 -5.42
N LEU A 393 -11.20 11.47 -4.79
CA LEU A 393 -10.02 10.80 -4.26
C LEU A 393 -9.23 10.14 -5.39
N ASP A 394 -7.91 10.21 -5.29
CA ASP A 394 -7.01 9.44 -6.13
C ASP A 394 -6.74 8.09 -5.46
N VAL A 395 -7.20 7.00 -6.08
CA VAL A 395 -7.22 5.67 -5.48
C VAL A 395 -6.65 4.65 -6.46
N GLY A 396 -5.72 3.84 -5.98
CA GLY A 396 -5.09 2.77 -6.73
C GLY A 396 -4.81 1.56 -5.86
N GLY A 397 -4.54 0.42 -6.51
CA GLY A 397 -4.15 -0.78 -5.79
C GLY A 397 -3.88 -1.98 -6.68
N LYS A 398 -3.74 -3.13 -6.04
CA LYS A 398 -3.60 -4.44 -6.65
C LYS A 398 -4.45 -5.45 -5.89
N THR A 399 -5.06 -6.36 -6.65
CA THR A 399 -5.72 -7.55 -6.09
C THR A 399 -4.80 -8.76 -6.15
N GLY A 400 -4.92 -9.65 -5.18
CA GLY A 400 -4.28 -10.95 -5.15
C GLY A 400 -5.29 -12.03 -4.82
N SER A 401 -5.15 -13.23 -5.37
CA SER A 401 -5.97 -14.37 -4.96
C SER A 401 -5.25 -15.67 -5.23
N LEU A 402 -5.04 -16.47 -4.18
CA LEU A 402 -4.43 -17.79 -4.25
C LEU A 402 -4.98 -18.65 -3.11
N ASP A 403 -4.87 -19.95 -3.22
CA ASP A 403 -5.34 -20.84 -2.16
C ASP A 403 -4.27 -20.97 -1.09
N MET A 404 -4.68 -20.92 0.17
CA MET A 404 -3.79 -21.08 1.31
C MET A 404 -3.04 -22.43 1.21
N PRO A 405 -1.74 -22.48 1.52
CA PRO A 405 -1.00 -23.74 1.56
C PRO A 405 -1.56 -24.70 2.62
N VAL A 406 -1.89 -24.18 3.80
CA VAL A 406 -2.26 -24.97 4.98
C VAL A 406 -3.64 -25.63 4.89
N CYS A 407 -4.64 -24.94 4.36
CA CYS A 407 -6.03 -25.41 4.35
C CYS A 407 -6.67 -25.50 2.96
N GLY A 408 -6.00 -24.99 1.90
CA GLY A 408 -6.57 -24.95 0.56
C GLY A 408 -7.70 -23.93 0.35
N ASN A 409 -8.18 -23.26 1.41
CA ASN A 409 -9.18 -22.21 1.30
C ASN A 409 -8.67 -21.02 0.49
N ARG A 410 -9.61 -20.33 -0.18
CA ARG A 410 -9.28 -19.20 -1.04
C ARG A 410 -8.87 -17.99 -0.20
N CYS A 411 -7.61 -17.58 -0.32
CA CYS A 411 -7.11 -16.30 0.18
C CYS A 411 -7.32 -15.20 -0.88
N GLU A 412 -7.91 -14.08 -0.49
CA GLU A 412 -8.18 -12.92 -1.33
C GLU A 412 -7.61 -11.63 -0.72
N TRP A 413 -6.81 -10.93 -1.51
CA TRP A 413 -6.16 -9.67 -1.16
C TRP A 413 -6.71 -8.48 -1.94
N PHE A 414 -6.76 -7.34 -1.24
CA PHE A 414 -6.60 -6.04 -1.84
C PHE A 414 -5.56 -5.26 -1.04
N ALA A 415 -4.55 -4.73 -1.72
CA ALA A 415 -3.62 -3.77 -1.16
C ALA A 415 -3.58 -2.54 -2.07
N GLY A 416 -3.63 -1.33 -1.50
CA GLY A 416 -3.75 -0.12 -2.27
C GLY A 416 -3.46 1.14 -1.48
N PHE A 417 -3.72 2.28 -2.11
CA PHE A 417 -3.59 3.59 -1.52
C PHE A 417 -4.81 4.45 -1.83
N GLY A 418 -4.98 5.50 -1.04
CA GLY A 418 -5.86 6.62 -1.35
C GLY A 418 -5.17 7.94 -1.04
N LYS A 419 -5.41 8.95 -1.87
CA LYS A 419 -4.98 10.33 -1.66
C LYS A 419 -6.17 11.25 -1.80
N ASN A 420 -6.31 12.20 -0.87
CA ASN A 420 -7.25 13.30 -0.97
C ASN A 420 -6.52 14.53 -1.53
N PRO A 421 -6.73 14.91 -2.81
CA PRO A 421 -6.04 16.06 -3.40
C PRO A 421 -6.36 17.39 -2.72
N LYS A 422 -7.49 17.50 -2.00
CA LYS A 422 -7.89 18.73 -1.31
C LYS A 422 -7.11 18.94 -0.01
N THR A 423 -6.85 17.88 0.75
CA THR A 423 -6.20 17.97 2.06
C THR A 423 -4.73 17.56 2.03
N GLY A 424 -4.28 16.90 0.96
CA GLY A 424 -2.95 16.31 0.89
C GLY A 424 -2.82 14.96 1.60
N LYS A 425 -3.82 14.55 2.40
CA LYS A 425 -3.79 13.29 3.15
C LYS A 425 -3.65 12.09 2.22
N MET A 426 -2.76 11.17 2.57
CA MET A 426 -2.46 9.95 1.83
C MET A 426 -2.46 8.76 2.79
N VAL A 427 -3.09 7.67 2.39
CA VAL A 427 -3.09 6.42 3.17
C VAL A 427 -2.77 5.22 2.30
N ALA A 428 -2.12 4.23 2.90
CA ALA A 428 -2.04 2.87 2.40
C ALA A 428 -3.02 1.98 3.14
N VAL A 429 -3.55 0.96 2.46
CA VAL A 429 -4.44 -0.03 3.03
C VAL A 429 -4.09 -1.42 2.52
N ALA A 430 -4.19 -2.41 3.39
CA ALA A 430 -4.24 -3.81 2.98
C ALA A 430 -5.35 -4.54 3.70
N VAL A 431 -6.05 -5.41 2.97
CA VAL A 431 -7.06 -6.32 3.51
C VAL A 431 -6.85 -7.69 2.89
N VAL A 432 -6.77 -8.71 3.75
CA VAL A 432 -6.78 -10.11 3.37
C VAL A 432 -7.99 -10.80 3.97
N LEU A 433 -8.63 -11.66 3.19
CA LEU A 433 -9.73 -12.51 3.63
C LEU A 433 -9.47 -13.94 3.15
N VAL A 434 -9.59 -14.91 4.03
CA VAL A 434 -9.66 -16.34 3.70
C VAL A 434 -11.12 -16.77 3.78
N HIS A 435 -11.65 -17.27 2.68
CA HIS A 435 -13.07 -17.63 2.57
C HIS A 435 -13.29 -19.12 2.82
N GLY A 436 -14.41 -19.45 3.45
CA GLY A 436 -14.95 -20.81 3.39
C GLY A 436 -15.60 -21.11 2.05
N ASP A 437 -16.50 -22.08 2.02
CA ASP A 437 -17.20 -22.51 0.79
C ASP A 437 -17.92 -21.36 0.07
N LYS A 438 -18.37 -20.37 0.85
CA LYS A 438 -19.04 -19.17 0.35
C LYS A 438 -18.18 -17.94 0.59
N ARG A 439 -17.91 -17.21 -0.49
CA ARG A 439 -17.32 -15.88 -0.45
C ARG A 439 -18.39 -14.85 -0.04
N THR A 440 -18.27 -14.29 1.16
CA THR A 440 -19.25 -13.36 1.74
C THR A 440 -19.04 -11.91 1.29
N ILE A 441 -17.79 -11.50 1.10
CA ILE A 441 -17.43 -10.15 0.68
C ILE A 441 -16.09 -10.13 -0.07
N SER A 442 -15.81 -9.06 -0.82
CA SER A 442 -14.49 -8.82 -1.38
C SER A 442 -13.61 -8.05 -0.41
N SER A 443 -12.33 -8.41 -0.30
CA SER A 443 -11.34 -7.62 0.47
C SER A 443 -11.22 -6.20 -0.07
N GLY A 444 -11.35 -6.01 -1.39
CA GLY A 444 -11.38 -4.69 -2.01
C GLY A 444 -12.58 -3.83 -1.60
N TYR A 445 -13.71 -4.42 -1.20
CA TYR A 445 -14.84 -3.65 -0.69
C TYR A 445 -14.52 -3.07 0.69
N ILE A 446 -14.02 -3.91 1.61
CA ILE A 446 -13.61 -3.48 2.95
C ILE A 446 -12.53 -2.40 2.81
N ALA A 447 -11.49 -2.63 2.02
CA ALA A 447 -10.43 -1.64 1.79
C ALA A 447 -10.98 -0.30 1.27
N SER A 448 -11.99 -0.33 0.38
CA SER A 448 -12.61 0.88 -0.15
C SER A 448 -13.38 1.68 0.92
N GLU A 449 -14.03 1.00 1.87
CA GLU A 449 -14.70 1.65 3.00
C GLU A 449 -13.73 2.23 4.02
N LEU A 450 -12.56 1.60 4.19
CA LEU A 450 -11.47 2.10 5.03
C LEU A 450 -10.82 3.34 4.42
N ILE A 451 -10.48 3.31 3.12
CA ILE A 451 -9.98 4.49 2.39
C ILE A 451 -10.98 5.65 2.51
N ALA A 452 -12.27 5.36 2.30
CA ALA A 452 -13.32 6.37 2.45
C ALA A 452 -13.38 6.94 3.86
N GLY A 453 -13.34 6.08 4.89
CA GLY A 453 -13.39 6.50 6.30
C GLY A 453 -12.18 7.33 6.73
N SER A 454 -11.00 7.06 6.19
CA SER A 454 -9.79 7.81 6.51
C SER A 454 -9.71 9.17 5.80
N LEU A 455 -10.15 9.24 4.54
CA LEU A 455 -9.94 10.41 3.66
C LEU A 455 -11.14 11.36 3.55
N ILE A 456 -12.33 10.90 3.93
CA ILE A 456 -13.58 11.67 3.92
C ILE A 456 -13.99 11.86 5.39
N LYS A 457 -13.30 12.78 6.07
CA LYS A 457 -13.73 13.30 7.37
C LYS A 457 -14.59 14.53 7.16
#